data_AF-M0AGF8-F1
#
_entry.id   AF-M0AGF8-F1
#
_cell.length_a   1.000
_cell.length_b   1.000
_cell.length_c   1.000
_cell.angle_alpha   90.00
_cell.angle_beta   90.00
_cell.angle_gamma   90.00
#
_symmetry.space_group_name_H-M   'P 1'
#
loop_
_entity.id
_entity.type
_entity.pdbx_description
1 polymer ?
#
loop_
_entity_poly.entity_id
_entity_poly.type
_entity_poly.pdbx_seq_one_letter_code
_entity_poly.pdbx_strand_id
1 'polypeptide(L)'
;MALSTVAWVTMLLAILALPGVASVVLVRSLRTEGRKLTLLREQGNLDSYSPQALRELREWIQTNPNNPYVADARQRYNECVRTLREIDDPYYDWSDEQIEELEVIEE
;
A
#
# COMPACT_ATOMS: atom_id res chain seq x y z
N MET A 1 22.70 36.88 40.23
CA MET A 1 21.24 36.97 40.49
C MET A 1 20.60 35.68 40.00
N ALA A 2 20.04 34.87 40.88
CA ALA A 2 19.37 33.62 40.49
C ALA A 2 18.02 33.94 39.83
N LEU A 3 17.67 33.24 38.76
CA LEU A 3 16.35 33.38 38.14
C LEU A 3 15.26 33.02 39.14
N SER A 4 14.14 33.74 39.09
CA SER A 4 12.97 33.42 39.92
C SER A 4 12.47 32.01 39.59
N THR A 5 11.90 31.34 40.59
CA THR A 5 11.26 30.03 40.43
C THR A 5 10.22 30.03 39.31
N VAL A 6 9.49 31.13 39.16
CA VAL A 6 8.52 31.31 38.07
C VAL A 6 9.19 31.26 36.70
N ALA A 7 10.35 31.91 36.52
CA ALA A 7 11.08 31.91 35.25
C ALA A 7 11.63 30.52 34.89
N TRP A 8 12.05 29.74 35.89
CA TRP A 8 12.45 28.34 35.68
C TRP A 8 11.28 27.47 35.24
N VAL A 9 10.12 27.62 35.86
CA VAL A 9 8.91 26.86 35.53
C VAL A 9 8.44 27.18 34.11
N THR A 10 8.39 28.46 33.73
CA THR A 10 7.96 28.85 32.38
C THR A 10 8.93 28.39 31.31
N MET A 11 10.24 28.44 31.58
CA MET A 11 11.25 27.96 30.65
C MET A 11 11.16 26.44 30.44
N LEU A 12 10.98 25.67 31.52
CA LEU A 12 10.81 24.22 31.44
C LEU A 12 9.52 23.83 30.72
N LEU A 13 8.44 24.57 30.96
CA LEU A 13 7.17 24.39 30.24
C LEU A 13 7.33 24.64 28.73
N ALA A 14 8.02 25.71 28.33
CA ALA A 14 8.24 26.02 26.92
C ALA A 14 9.10 24.95 26.22
N ILE A 15 10.14 24.46 26.91
CA ILE A 15 11.03 23.40 26.42
C ILE A 15 10.28 22.07 26.27
N LEU A 16 9.26 21.78 27.08
CA LEU A 16 8.51 20.54 26.98
C LEU A 16 7.30 20.66 26.05
N ALA A 17 6.58 21.78 26.09
CA ALA A 17 5.36 21.95 25.32
C ALA A 17 5.64 22.01 23.81
N LEU A 18 6.68 22.73 23.38
CA LEU A 18 6.93 22.93 21.95
C LEU A 18 7.46 21.67 21.26
N PRO A 19 8.64 21.11 21.62
CA PRO A 19 9.14 19.90 20.98
C PRO A 19 8.40 18.64 21.48
N GLY A 20 7.86 18.64 22.71
CA GLY A 20 7.17 17.46 23.24
C GLY A 20 5.86 17.19 22.53
N VAL A 21 5.04 18.23 22.25
CA VAL A 21 3.81 18.05 21.46
C VAL A 21 4.14 17.59 20.04
N ALA A 22 5.13 18.20 19.38
CA ALA A 22 5.57 17.77 18.06
C ALA A 22 6.03 16.30 18.05
N SER A 23 6.82 15.90 19.05
CA SER A 23 7.29 14.52 19.20
C SER A 23 6.14 13.54 19.43
N VAL A 24 5.17 13.90 20.26
CA VAL A 24 3.98 13.05 20.52
C VAL A 24 3.14 12.87 19.26
N VAL A 25 2.89 13.95 18.51
CA VAL A 25 2.13 13.87 17.25
C VAL A 25 2.87 13.00 16.24
N LEU A 26 4.18 13.18 16.08
CA LEU A 26 5.00 12.41 15.16
C LEU A 26 5.02 10.91 15.52
N VAL A 27 5.24 10.57 16.79
CA VAL A 27 5.19 9.17 17.26
C VAL A 27 3.81 8.57 17.05
N ARG A 28 2.74 9.33 17.30
CA ARG A 28 1.37 8.85 17.07
C ARG A 28 1.10 8.64 15.58
N SER A 29 1.60 9.53 14.71
CA SER A 29 1.48 9.39 13.26
C SER A 29 2.19 8.13 12.78
N LEU A 30 3.47 7.97 13.13
CA LEU A 30 4.28 6.80 12.75
C LEU A 30 3.69 5.48 13.27
N ARG A 31 3.14 5.45 14.49
CA ARG A 31 2.45 4.25 15.01
C ARG A 31 1.14 3.97 14.28
N THR A 32 0.42 5.00 13.89
CA THR A 32 -0.84 4.86 13.13
C THR A 32 -0.56 4.34 11.72
N GLU A 33 0.48 4.86 11.07
CA GLU A 33 0.97 4.36 9.79
C GLU A 33 1.49 2.93 9.89
N GLY A 34 2.26 2.60 10.94
CA GLY A 34 2.72 1.25 11.21
C GLY A 34 1.56 0.26 11.29
N ARG A 35 0.49 0.59 12.04
CA ARG A 35 -0.72 -0.24 12.12
C ARG A 35 -1.45 -0.35 10.78
N LYS A 36 -1.52 0.72 9.98
CA LYS A 36 -2.10 0.66 8.62
C LYS A 36 -1.28 -0.21 7.69
N LEU A 37 0.05 -0.15 7.75
CA LEU A 37 0.95 -1.01 6.98
C LEU A 37 0.86 -2.46 7.43
N THR A 38 0.69 -2.72 8.72
CA THR A 38 0.42 -4.08 9.22
C THR A 38 -0.90 -4.60 8.69
N LEU A 39 -1.97 -3.79 8.71
CA LEU A 39 -3.26 -4.18 8.13
C LEU A 39 -3.17 -4.41 6.62
N LEU A 40 -2.47 -3.56 5.86
CA LEU A 40 -2.25 -3.77 4.41
C LEU A 40 -1.39 -5.02 4.11
N ARG A 41 -0.50 -5.40 5.04
CA ARG A 41 0.35 -6.59 4.91
C ARG A 41 -0.37 -7.87 5.38
N GLU A 42 -1.29 -7.75 6.33
CA GLU A 42 -2.17 -8.83 6.80
C GLU A 42 -3.36 -9.04 5.84
N GLN A 43 -3.87 -7.99 5.20
CA GLN A 43 -4.77 -8.04 4.03
C GLN A 43 -4.00 -8.40 2.75
N GLY A 44 -3.01 -9.29 2.87
CA GLY A 44 -2.23 -9.77 1.75
C GLY A 44 -3.13 -10.17 0.58
N ASN A 45 -2.66 -9.85 -0.63
CA ASN A 45 -3.29 -10.22 -1.89
C ASN A 45 -4.60 -9.48 -2.22
N LEU A 46 -4.70 -8.18 -1.94
CA LEU A 46 -5.69 -7.35 -2.63
C LEU A 46 -5.44 -7.41 -4.14
N ASP A 47 -6.41 -7.97 -4.86
CA ASP A 47 -6.55 -7.91 -6.30
C ASP A 47 -6.45 -6.46 -6.76
N SER A 48 -5.32 -6.14 -7.38
CA SER A 48 -4.96 -4.75 -7.72
C SER A 48 -5.70 -4.24 -8.97
N TYR A 49 -6.40 -5.13 -9.68
CA TYR A 49 -7.03 -4.84 -10.97
C TYR A 49 -8.44 -5.39 -11.03
N SER A 50 -9.34 -4.56 -11.57
CA SER A 50 -10.68 -5.00 -11.95
C SER A 50 -10.61 -5.91 -13.20
N PRO A 51 -11.68 -6.69 -13.49
CA PRO A 51 -11.75 -7.53 -14.69
C PRO A 51 -11.43 -6.78 -15.98
N GLN A 52 -11.92 -5.54 -16.09
CA GLN A 52 -11.64 -4.69 -17.25
C GLN A 52 -10.16 -4.30 -17.32
N ALA A 53 -9.57 -3.85 -16.21
CA ALA A 53 -8.18 -3.39 -16.20
C ALA A 53 -7.19 -4.52 -16.50
N LEU A 54 -7.44 -5.74 -15.99
CA LEU A 54 -6.57 -6.88 -16.26
C LEU A 54 -6.65 -7.34 -17.72
N ARG A 55 -7.85 -7.28 -18.32
CA ARG A 55 -8.06 -7.55 -19.75
C ARG A 55 -7.36 -6.52 -20.64
N GLU A 56 -7.47 -5.23 -20.32
CA GLU A 56 -6.76 -4.15 -21.04
C GLU A 56 -5.23 -4.32 -20.93
N LEU A 57 -4.73 -4.73 -19.77
CA LEU A 57 -3.31 -5.02 -19.58
C LEU A 57 -2.85 -6.19 -20.47
N ARG A 58 -3.63 -7.28 -20.54
CA ARG A 58 -3.34 -8.42 -21.43
C ARG A 58 -3.31 -8.00 -22.89
N GLU A 59 -4.29 -7.22 -23.34
CA GLU A 59 -4.34 -6.71 -24.72
C GLU A 59 -3.15 -5.81 -25.03
N TRP A 60 -2.79 -4.93 -24.08
CA TRP A 60 -1.63 -4.06 -24.22
C TRP A 60 -0.32 -4.85 -24.36
N ILE A 61 -0.12 -5.90 -23.53
CA ILE A 61 1.04 -6.80 -23.60
C ILE A 61 1.12 -7.48 -24.98
N GLN A 62 -0.01 -7.98 -25.49
CA GLN A 62 -0.07 -8.66 -26.79
C GLN A 62 0.21 -7.72 -27.97
N THR A 63 -0.23 -6.46 -27.85
CA THR A 63 -0.10 -5.47 -28.93
C THR A 63 1.27 -4.80 -28.96
N ASN A 64 2.02 -4.83 -27.84
CA ASN A 64 3.28 -4.09 -27.70
C ASN A 64 4.49 -4.98 -27.39
N PRO A 65 4.74 -6.11 -28.08
CA PRO A 65 5.72 -7.13 -27.64
C PRO A 65 7.17 -6.63 -27.52
N ASN A 66 7.55 -5.58 -28.25
CA ASN A 66 8.90 -5.00 -28.23
C ASN A 66 9.03 -3.78 -27.31
N ASN A 67 7.99 -3.44 -26.54
CA ASN A 67 8.04 -2.32 -25.62
C ASN A 67 8.92 -2.68 -24.39
N PRO A 68 9.80 -1.77 -23.93
CA PRO A 68 10.69 -2.05 -22.81
C PRO A 68 10.00 -2.45 -21.51
N TYR A 69 8.72 -2.09 -21.33
CA TYR A 69 7.94 -2.38 -20.11
C TYR A 69 7.11 -3.66 -20.19
N VAL A 70 7.19 -4.44 -21.28
CA VAL A 70 6.39 -5.68 -21.44
C VAL A 70 6.71 -6.71 -20.38
N ALA A 71 7.98 -6.87 -20.04
CA ALA A 71 8.41 -7.82 -19.03
C ALA A 71 7.76 -7.50 -17.67
N ASP A 72 7.81 -6.24 -17.25
CA ASP A 72 7.19 -5.76 -16.01
C ASP A 72 5.67 -5.91 -16.06
N ALA A 73 5.03 -5.52 -17.16
CA ALA A 73 3.59 -5.65 -17.34
C ALA A 73 3.13 -7.12 -17.24
N ARG A 74 3.88 -8.04 -17.87
CA ARG A 74 3.65 -9.48 -17.81
C ARG A 74 3.80 -10.01 -16.40
N GLN A 75 4.86 -9.62 -15.69
CA GLN A 75 5.06 -10.00 -14.30
C GLN A 75 3.88 -9.56 -13.42
N ARG A 76 3.45 -8.30 -13.55
CA ARG A 76 2.32 -7.76 -12.77
C ARG A 76 0.99 -8.43 -13.11
N TYR A 77 0.74 -8.68 -14.39
CA TYR A 77 -0.43 -9.46 -14.82
C TYR A 77 -0.41 -10.85 -14.17
N ASN A 78 0.69 -11.58 -14.28
CA ASN A 78 0.82 -12.94 -13.72
C ASN A 78 0.72 -12.97 -12.19
N GLU A 79 1.20 -11.93 -11.50
CA GLU A 79 1.03 -11.78 -10.05
C GLU A 79 -0.45 -11.60 -9.69
N CYS A 80 -1.17 -10.71 -10.37
CA CYS A 80 -2.59 -10.50 -10.13
C CYS A 80 -3.41 -11.77 -10.38
N VAL A 81 -3.10 -12.53 -11.44
CA VAL A 81 -3.78 -13.82 -11.74
C VAL A 81 -3.55 -14.83 -10.60
N ARG A 82 -2.34 -14.91 -10.05
CA ARG A 82 -2.03 -15.81 -8.92
C ARG A 82 -2.76 -15.37 -7.66
N THR A 83 -2.71 -14.08 -7.35
CA THR A 83 -3.42 -13.48 -6.22
C THR A 83 -4.92 -13.76 -6.29
N LEU A 84 -5.57 -13.55 -7.44
CA LEU A 84 -7.01 -13.81 -7.62
C LEU A 84 -7.40 -15.27 -7.39
N ARG A 85 -6.49 -16.22 -7.62
CA ARG A 85 -6.73 -17.65 -7.38
C ARG A 85 -6.50 -18.07 -5.93
N GLU A 86 -5.85 -17.24 -5.13
CA GLU A 86 -5.53 -17.52 -3.73
C GLU A 86 -6.50 -16.86 -2.75
N ILE A 87 -7.27 -15.86 -3.19
CA ILE A 87 -8.20 -15.12 -2.33
C ILE A 87 -9.64 -15.65 -2.47
N ASP A 88 -10.30 -15.79 -1.33
CA ASP A 88 -11.69 -16.27 -1.27
C ASP A 88 -12.72 -15.17 -1.62
N ASP A 89 -12.38 -13.90 -1.39
CA ASP A 89 -13.28 -12.75 -1.58
C ASP A 89 -12.52 -11.59 -2.25
N PRO A 90 -12.54 -11.52 -3.60
CA PRO A 90 -11.89 -10.45 -4.35
C PRO A 90 -12.55 -9.09 -4.08
N TYR A 91 -11.76 -8.02 -4.06
CA TYR A 91 -12.24 -6.66 -3.84
C TYR A 91 -13.15 -6.15 -4.98
N TYR A 92 -12.86 -6.54 -6.22
CA TYR A 92 -13.71 -6.22 -7.37
C TYR A 92 -14.72 -7.33 -7.65
N ASP A 93 -15.76 -7.01 -8.42
CA ASP A 93 -16.83 -7.93 -8.83
C ASP A 93 -16.35 -9.01 -9.84
N TRP A 94 -15.33 -9.78 -9.47
CA TRP A 94 -14.88 -10.96 -10.21
C TRP A 94 -15.87 -12.10 -10.03
N SER A 95 -16.20 -12.79 -11.12
CA SER A 95 -16.85 -14.10 -11.03
C SER A 95 -15.81 -15.22 -11.00
N ASP A 96 -16.17 -16.35 -10.40
CA ASP A 96 -15.30 -17.53 -10.35
C ASP A 96 -14.91 -17.99 -11.77
N GLU A 97 -15.85 -17.95 -12.72
CA GLU A 97 -15.58 -18.30 -14.11
C GLU A 97 -14.56 -17.35 -14.76
N GLN A 98 -14.64 -16.05 -14.46
CA GLN A 98 -13.67 -15.08 -14.97
C GLN A 98 -12.26 -15.37 -14.43
N ILE A 99 -12.14 -15.77 -13.17
CA ILE A 99 -10.85 -16.09 -12.54
C ILE A 99 -10.29 -17.40 -13.12
N GLU A 100 -11.15 -18.40 -13.37
CA GLU A 100 -10.75 -19.67 -13.98
C GLU A 100 -10.22 -19.51 -15.41
N GLU A 101 -10.83 -18.61 -16.20
CA GLU A 101 -10.41 -18.31 -17.57
C GLU A 101 -9.07 -17.55 -17.66
N LEU A 102 -8.60 -16.93 -16.57
CA LEU A 102 -7.35 -16.21 -16.58
C LEU A 102 -6.17 -17.17 -16.71
N GLU A 103 -5.39 -17.01 -17.77
CA GLU A 103 -4.13 -17.74 -17.96
C GLU A 103 -2.94 -16.84 -17.65
N VAL A 104 -1.88 -17.41 -17.06
CA VAL A 104 -0.58 -16.74 -16.95
C VAL A 104 0.09 -16.67 -18.31
N ILE A 105 0.78 -15.57 -18.59
CA ILE A 105 1.50 -15.36 -19.85
C ILE A 105 2.95 -15.85 -19.64
N GLU A 106 3.31 -16.92 -20.35
CA GLU A 106 4.68 -17.47 -20.37
C GLU A 106 5.65 -16.61 -21.21
N GLU A 107 6.96 -16.85 -21.05
CA GLU A 107 8.02 -15.97 -21.52
C GLU A 107 8.21 -15.91 -23.05
#